data_AF-A0A7S3HB07-F1
#
_entry.id   AF-A0A7S3HB07-F1
#
_cell.length_a   1.000
_cell.length_b   1.000
_cell.length_c   1.000
_cell.angle_alpha   90.00
_cell.angle_beta   90.00
_cell.angle_gamma   90.00
#
_symmetry.space_group_name_H-M   'P 1'
#
loop_
_entity.id
_entity.type
_entity.pdbx_description
1 polymer ?
#
loop_
_entity_poly.entity_id
_entity_poly.type
_entity_poly.pdbx_seq_one_letter_code
_entity_poly.pdbx_strand_id
1 'polypeptide(L)'
;PVPKISYPGEEQALHAVNNVKIMAKGSTKLKPTWWPWGAGMFATSLGPHDACFVLAANHEKGSGYMVNWWIPAALQKEIIESTKINECKNGCIGILIWHFVHHTPVHLFGKGPFWP
;
A
#
# COMPACT_ATOMS: atom_id res chain seq x y z
N PRO A 1 -7.95 1.47 -16.24
CA PRO A 1 -6.51 1.36 -15.90
C PRO A 1 -6.37 1.35 -14.37
N VAL A 2 -5.55 0.47 -13.79
CA VAL A 2 -5.32 0.44 -12.32
C VAL A 2 -4.33 1.54 -11.96
N PRO A 3 -4.62 2.40 -10.96
CA PRO A 3 -3.73 3.49 -10.58
C PRO A 3 -2.44 2.97 -9.95
N LYS A 4 -1.34 3.70 -10.17
CA LYS A 4 -0.05 3.46 -9.49
C LYS A 4 -0.02 4.30 -8.22
N ILE A 5 -0.41 3.71 -7.10
CA ILE A 5 -0.47 4.38 -5.79
C ILE A 5 0.77 4.07 -4.95
N SER A 6 0.92 4.78 -3.83
CA SER A 6 2.14 4.74 -3.00
C SER A 6 2.45 3.33 -2.47
N TYR A 7 1.44 2.61 -1.97
CA TYR A 7 1.62 1.30 -1.37
C TYR A 7 2.38 0.25 -2.22
N PRO A 8 1.93 -0.13 -3.44
CA PRO A 8 2.68 -1.00 -4.33
C PRO A 8 3.97 -0.36 -4.84
N GLY A 9 4.05 0.98 -4.90
CA GLY A 9 5.25 1.69 -5.29
C GLY A 9 6.39 1.52 -4.27
N GLU A 10 6.07 1.59 -2.98
CA GLU A 10 7.01 1.40 -1.87
C GLU A 10 7.57 -0.03 -1.85
N GLU A 11 6.71 -1.03 -2.03
CA GLU A 11 7.12 -2.44 -2.12
C GLU A 11 7.99 -2.70 -3.35
N GLN A 12 7.63 -2.15 -4.51
CA GLN A 12 8.44 -2.23 -5.72
C GLN A 12 9.82 -1.58 -5.55
N ALA A 13 9.88 -0.42 -4.89
CA ALA A 13 11.13 0.25 -4.57
C ALA A 13 12.01 -0.60 -3.64
N LEU A 14 11.43 -1.22 -2.62
CA LEU A 14 12.14 -2.13 -1.71
C LEU A 14 12.71 -3.34 -2.45
N HIS A 15 11.92 -3.98 -3.30
CA HIS A 15 12.35 -5.12 -4.13
C HIS A 15 13.48 -4.71 -5.08
N ALA A 16 13.39 -3.54 -5.70
CA ALA A 16 14.44 -3.02 -6.57
C ALA A 16 15.75 -2.81 -5.80
N VAL A 17 15.72 -2.13 -4.65
CA VAL A 17 16.91 -1.91 -3.80
C VAL A 17 17.52 -3.22 -3.34
N ASN A 18 16.69 -4.18 -2.92
CA ASN A 18 17.18 -5.48 -2.48
C ASN A 18 17.82 -6.27 -3.64
N ASN A 19 17.23 -6.21 -4.83
CA ASN A 19 17.79 -6.87 -6.02
C ASN A 19 19.14 -6.27 -6.41
N VAL A 20 19.30 -4.95 -6.36
CA VAL A 20 20.61 -4.30 -6.57
C VAL A 20 21.65 -4.81 -5.54
N LYS A 21 21.27 -4.93 -4.27
CA LYS A 21 22.15 -5.49 -3.22
C LYS A 21 22.51 -6.96 -3.45
N ILE A 22 21.56 -7.77 -3.92
CA ILE A 22 21.78 -9.19 -4.26
C ILE A 22 22.76 -9.31 -5.44
N MET A 23 22.57 -8.49 -6.48
CA MET A 23 23.45 -8.43 -7.64
C MET A 23 24.86 -7.99 -7.26
N ALA A 24 25.00 -6.99 -6.38
CA ALA A 24 26.29 -6.55 -5.86
C ALA A 24 27.04 -7.66 -5.10
N LYS A 25 26.32 -8.64 -4.54
CA LYS A 25 26.87 -9.84 -3.89
C LYS A 25 27.14 -11.00 -4.88
N GLY A 26 26.95 -10.79 -6.18
CA GLY A 26 27.19 -11.79 -7.23
C GLY A 26 26.10 -12.84 -7.40
N SER A 27 24.92 -12.67 -6.79
CA SER A 27 23.80 -13.61 -6.94
C SER A 27 22.83 -13.16 -8.03
N THR A 28 22.34 -14.12 -8.81
CA THR A 28 21.30 -13.92 -9.84
C THR A 28 19.89 -14.27 -9.35
N LYS A 29 19.76 -14.73 -8.10
CA LYS A 29 18.46 -15.06 -7.49
C LYS A 29 17.78 -13.79 -6.98
N LEU A 30 17.17 -13.06 -7.90
CA LEU A 30 16.45 -11.82 -7.60
C LEU A 30 15.11 -12.11 -6.94
N LYS A 31 14.67 -11.21 -6.05
CA LYS A 31 13.30 -11.23 -5.54
C LYS A 31 12.33 -10.90 -6.68
N PRO A 32 11.33 -11.76 -6.94
CA PRO A 32 10.26 -11.43 -7.87
C PRO A 32 9.46 -10.26 -7.30
N THR A 33 9.03 -9.35 -8.16
CA THR A 33 8.07 -8.30 -7.82
C THR A 33 6.77 -8.57 -8.58
N TRP A 34 5.62 -8.34 -7.98
CA TRP A 34 4.32 -8.71 -8.55
C TRP A 34 3.42 -7.49 -8.82
N TRP A 35 2.29 -7.79 -9.47
CA TRP A 35 1.27 -6.84 -9.91
C TRP A 35 -0.09 -7.17 -9.29
N PRO A 36 -0.88 -6.20 -8.82
CA PRO A 36 -0.51 -5.15 -7.90
C PRO A 36 -1.36 -5.37 -6.64
N TRP A 37 -0.81 -6.08 -5.66
CA TRP A 37 -1.46 -6.16 -4.36
C TRP A 37 -1.49 -4.76 -3.74
N GLY A 38 -2.61 -4.41 -3.08
CA GLY A 38 -2.82 -3.09 -2.51
C GLY A 38 -3.05 -1.94 -3.49
N ALA A 39 -2.84 -2.08 -4.81
CA ALA A 39 -3.12 -0.98 -5.78
C ALA A 39 -4.60 -0.60 -5.90
N GLY A 40 -5.48 -1.45 -5.37
CA GLY A 40 -6.90 -1.18 -5.28
C GLY A 40 -7.35 -0.51 -3.98
N MET A 41 -6.40 -0.11 -3.13
CA MET A 41 -6.68 0.49 -1.82
C MET A 41 -6.31 1.96 -1.82
N PHE A 42 -7.30 2.86 -1.86
CA PHE A 42 -7.03 4.28 -1.79
C PHE A 42 -8.06 5.02 -0.97
N ALA A 43 -7.58 5.97 -0.17
CA ALA A 43 -8.39 6.98 0.48
C ALA A 43 -8.30 8.27 -0.35
N THR A 44 -9.44 8.86 -0.69
CA THR A 44 -9.50 10.15 -1.41
C THR A 44 -10.31 11.15 -0.59
N SER A 45 -9.84 12.39 -0.51
CA SER A 45 -10.61 13.47 0.10
C SER A 45 -11.57 14.06 -0.93
N LEU A 46 -12.82 14.26 -0.53
CA LEU A 46 -13.89 14.90 -1.31
C LEU A 46 -14.15 16.34 -0.82
N GLY A 47 -13.57 16.73 0.31
CA GLY A 47 -13.65 18.06 0.91
C GLY A 47 -13.06 18.08 2.33
N PRO A 48 -13.07 19.22 3.02
CA PRO A 48 -12.45 19.38 4.35
C PRO A 48 -12.94 18.41 5.44
N HIS A 49 -14.12 17.80 5.25
CA HIS A 49 -14.72 16.83 6.17
C HIS A 49 -15.37 15.65 5.44
N ASP A 50 -14.93 15.38 4.20
CA ASP A 50 -15.48 14.31 3.39
C ASP A 50 -14.35 13.56 2.68
N ALA A 51 -14.45 12.25 2.69
CA ALA A 51 -13.50 11.36 2.05
C ALA A 51 -14.20 10.04 1.71
N CYS A 52 -13.60 9.26 0.83
CA CYS A 52 -14.01 7.88 0.59
C CYS A 52 -12.80 6.95 0.66
N PHE A 53 -13.03 5.73 1.14
CA PHE A 53 -12.04 4.68 1.18
C PHE A 53 -12.51 3.51 0.32
N VAL A 54 -11.73 3.20 -0.72
CA VAL A 54 -12.01 2.12 -1.67
C VAL A 54 -11.01 1.00 -1.44
N LEU A 55 -11.50 -0.24 -1.43
CA LEU A 55 -10.69 -1.47 -1.42
C LEU A 55 -10.91 -2.28 -2.69
N ALA A 56 -9.99 -3.21 -2.95
CA ALA A 56 -10.09 -4.25 -3.99
C ALA A 56 -10.26 -3.77 -5.44
N ALA A 57 -10.10 -2.47 -5.72
CA ALA A 57 -10.16 -1.97 -7.09
C ALA A 57 -9.04 -2.57 -7.96
N ASN A 58 -9.43 -3.34 -8.97
CA ASN A 58 -8.50 -4.05 -9.85
C ASN A 58 -8.83 -3.78 -11.33
N HIS A 59 -8.29 -4.59 -12.24
CA HIS A 59 -8.48 -4.42 -13.69
C HIS A 59 -9.86 -4.87 -14.19
N GLU A 60 -10.58 -5.67 -13.40
CA GLU A 60 -11.94 -6.12 -13.69
C GLU A 60 -12.94 -5.01 -13.37
N LYS A 61 -13.92 -4.85 -14.25
CA LYS A 61 -14.98 -3.85 -14.09
C LYS A 61 -15.80 -4.16 -12.83
N GLY A 62 -15.98 -3.16 -11.96
CA GLY A 62 -16.82 -3.28 -10.75
C GLY A 62 -16.14 -3.98 -9.56
N SER A 63 -14.83 -4.20 -9.62
CA SER A 63 -14.06 -4.86 -8.54
C SER A 63 -13.85 -4.03 -7.28
N GLY A 64 -13.90 -2.70 -7.40
CA GLY A 64 -13.68 -1.78 -6.28
C GLY A 64 -14.90 -1.66 -5.38
N TYR A 65 -14.70 -1.78 -4.07
CA TYR A 65 -15.74 -1.59 -3.05
C TYR A 65 -15.43 -0.34 -2.24
N MET A 66 -16.37 0.60 -2.19
CA MET A 66 -16.30 1.72 -1.24
C MET A 66 -16.68 1.20 0.14
N VAL A 67 -15.68 1.11 1.02
CA VAL A 67 -15.83 0.51 2.36
C VAL A 67 -16.34 1.53 3.37
N ASN A 68 -15.95 2.79 3.20
CA ASN A 68 -16.40 3.87 4.05
C ASN A 68 -16.39 5.20 3.30
N TRP A 69 -17.21 6.14 3.75
CA TRP A 69 -17.37 7.47 3.18
C TRP A 69 -17.63 8.51 4.30
N TRP A 70 -17.54 9.80 3.98
CA TRP A 70 -17.79 10.92 4.90
C TRP A 70 -16.78 10.99 6.08
N ILE A 71 -17.24 11.36 7.28
CA ILE A 71 -16.40 11.68 8.44
C ILE A 71 -15.46 10.55 8.86
N PRO A 72 -15.89 9.28 8.97
CA PRO A 72 -14.96 8.26 9.44
C PRO A 72 -13.89 7.91 8.39
N ALA A 73 -14.18 8.07 7.10
CA ALA A 73 -13.14 8.01 6.06
C ALA A 73 -12.18 9.20 6.13
N ALA A 74 -12.68 10.39 6.46
CA ALA A 74 -11.84 11.58 6.62
C ALA A 74 -10.89 11.42 7.82
N LEU A 75 -11.38 10.94 8.97
CA LEU A 75 -10.56 10.62 10.13
C LEU A 75 -9.52 9.53 9.82
N GLN A 76 -9.89 8.49 9.08
CA GLN A 76 -8.96 7.45 8.65
C GLN A 76 -7.83 8.03 7.79
N LYS A 77 -8.14 8.94 6.85
CA LYS A 77 -7.13 9.61 6.03
C LYS A 77 -6.16 10.43 6.89
N GLU A 78 -6.65 11.20 7.86
CA GLU A 78 -5.81 11.99 8.76
C GLU A 78 -4.86 11.11 9.59
N ILE A 79 -5.33 9.95 10.05
CA ILE A 79 -4.49 8.95 10.74
C ILE A 79 -3.41 8.41 9.79
N ILE A 80 -3.78 8.04 8.56
CA ILE A 80 -2.83 7.54 7.54
C ILE A 80 -1.75 8.60 7.28
N GLU A 81 -2.15 9.85 7.07
CA GLU A 81 -1.23 10.96 6.81
C GLU A 81 -0.28 11.22 7.99
N SER A 82 -0.84 11.34 9.19
CA SER A 82 -0.06 11.61 10.42
C SER A 82 0.94 10.49 10.71
N THR A 83 0.52 9.23 10.59
CA THR A 83 1.38 8.07 10.83
C THR A 83 2.43 7.89 9.74
N LYS A 84 2.11 8.22 8.48
CA LYS A 84 3.09 8.18 7.38
C LYS A 84 4.16 9.26 7.55
N ILE A 85 3.77 10.47 7.93
CA ILE A 85 4.73 11.53 8.28
C ILE A 85 5.63 11.09 9.45
N ASN A 86 5.06 10.39 10.44
CA ASN A 86 5.84 9.85 11.56
C ASN A 86 6.86 8.80 11.08
N GLU A 87 6.46 7.87 10.21
CA GLU A 87 7.37 6.88 9.60
C GLU A 87 8.49 7.56 8.82
N CYS A 88 8.18 8.55 7.97
CA CYS A 88 9.18 9.29 7.21
C CYS A 88 10.17 10.07 8.11
N LYS A 89 9.77 10.41 9.34
CA LYS A 89 10.64 11.00 10.36
C LYS A 89 11.40 9.96 11.20
N ASN A 90 11.34 8.68 10.83
CA ASN A 90 11.88 7.54 11.59
C ASN A 90 11.28 7.39 12.99
N GLY A 91 10.02 7.80 13.18
CA GLY A 91 9.31 7.61 14.44
C GLY A 91 8.85 6.17 14.63
N CYS A 92 9.02 5.64 15.84
CA CYS A 92 8.72 4.23 16.15
C CYS A 92 7.26 3.85 15.89
N ILE A 93 6.32 4.74 16.21
CA ILE A 93 4.88 4.46 16.06
C ILE A 93 4.51 4.32 14.58
N GLY A 94 4.97 5.24 13.73
CA GLY A 94 4.78 5.16 12.29
C GLY A 94 5.38 3.88 11.72
N ILE A 95 6.64 3.58 12.06
CA ILE A 95 7.31 2.36 11.60
C ILE A 95 6.52 1.10 12.00
N LEU A 96 6.03 0.99 13.24
CA LEU A 96 5.28 -0.19 13.68
C LEU A 96 3.94 -0.33 12.95
N ILE A 97 3.20 0.77 12.79
CA ILE A 97 1.91 0.77 12.09
C ILE A 97 2.10 0.38 10.63
N TRP A 98 3.05 1.00 9.93
CA TRP A 98 3.29 0.71 8.52
C TRP A 98 3.93 -0.67 8.31
N HIS A 99 4.79 -1.12 9.23
CA HIS A 99 5.25 -2.51 9.26
C HIS A 99 4.07 -3.48 9.33
N PHE A 100 3.11 -3.25 10.24
CA PHE A 100 1.90 -4.06 10.32
C PHE A 100 1.09 -4.01 9.01
N VAL A 101 0.86 -2.82 8.46
CA VAL A 101 0.11 -2.63 7.20
C VAL A 101 0.76 -3.40 6.04
N HIS A 102 2.08 -3.33 5.90
CA HIS A 102 2.83 -4.04 4.86
C HIS A 102 2.88 -5.57 5.04
N HIS A 103 2.74 -6.07 6.27
CA HIS A 103 2.81 -7.51 6.58
C HIS A 103 1.44 -8.14 6.86
N THR A 104 0.35 -7.37 6.73
CA THR A 104 -1.00 -7.90 6.95
C THR A 104 -1.41 -8.79 5.76
N PRO A 105 -1.74 -10.09 5.96
CA PRO A 105 -1.98 -11.06 4.89
C PRO A 105 -3.38 -10.93 4.28
N VAL A 106 -3.82 -9.70 3.98
CA VAL A 106 -5.15 -9.43 3.42
C VAL A 106 -5.02 -9.30 1.91
N HIS A 107 -4.97 -10.45 1.23
CA HIS A 107 -5.08 -10.56 -0.22
C HIS A 107 -6.53 -10.39 -0.69
N LEU A 108 -7.03 -9.15 -0.66
CA LEU A 108 -8.32 -8.82 -1.30
C LEU A 108 -8.12 -8.74 -2.81
N PHE A 109 -8.08 -9.91 -3.47
CA PHE A 109 -8.11 -10.08 -4.93
C PHE A 109 -6.83 -9.69 -5.70
N GLY A 110 -5.69 -9.55 -5.01
CA GLY A 110 -4.38 -9.33 -5.63
C GLY A 110 -3.64 -10.63 -5.98
N LYS A 111 -2.95 -10.69 -7.14
CA LYS A 111 -2.15 -11.84 -7.61
C LYS A 111 -0.74 -11.93 -6.97
N GLY A 112 -0.53 -11.30 -5.82
CA GLY A 112 0.75 -11.42 -5.10
C GLY A 112 0.84 -12.72 -4.27
N PRO A 113 2.03 -13.09 -3.80
CA PRO A 113 2.23 -14.26 -2.95
C PRO A 113 1.57 -14.05 -1.58
N PHE A 114 1.00 -15.12 -1.03
CA PHE A 114 0.31 -15.11 0.28
C PHE A 114 1.26 -14.79 1.46
N TRP A 115 2.57 -14.88 1.22
CA TRP A 115 3.64 -14.59 2.17
C TRP A 115 4.67 -13.64 1.52
N PRO A 116 5.00 -12.50 2.15
CA PRO A 116 6.02 -11.57 1.66
C PRO A 116 7.47 -12.11 1.74
#